data_AF-A0AAR5PGM4-F1
#
_entry.id   AF-A0AAR5PGM4-F1
#
_cell.length_a   1.000
_cell.length_b   1.000
_cell.length_c   1.000
_cell.angle_alpha   90.00
_cell.angle_beta   90.00
_cell.angle_gamma   90.00
#
_symmetry.space_group_name_H-M   'P 1'
#
loop_
_entity.id
_entity.type
_entity.pdbx_description
1 polymer ?
#
loop_
_entity_poly.entity_id
_entity_poly.type
_entity_poly.pdbx_seq_one_letter_code
_entity_poly.pdbx_strand_id
1 'polypeptide(L)'
;MIKFAIKAGLAASAIYYVREQGVWKNSDQTIETGKRLKSAVSPYIEEVKAQIPIELPVVPQTENACQLAKEYWNAGVRATFAFLVKLPDYSCEYTKKGRDKLMENPEIKNFVNSFSSAN
;
A
#
# COMPACT_ATOMS: atom_id res chain seq x y z
N MET A 1 -12.25 9.24 7.94
CA MET A 1 -11.16 9.41 8.93
C MET A 1 -11.03 8.20 9.87
N ILE A 2 -12.00 7.91 10.75
CA ILE A 2 -11.89 6.80 11.75
C ILE A 2 -11.69 5.41 11.11
N LYS A 3 -12.48 5.04 10.09
CA LYS A 3 -12.31 3.76 9.38
C LYS A 3 -10.92 3.60 8.74
N PHE A 4 -10.36 4.72 8.27
CA PHE A 4 -9.01 4.73 7.71
C PHE A 4 -7.96 4.57 8.80
N ALA A 5 -8.10 5.27 9.93
CA ALA A 5 -7.20 5.13 11.07
C ALA A 5 -7.15 3.69 11.62
N ILE A 6 -8.32 3.04 11.74
CA ILE A 6 -8.39 1.64 12.19
C ILE A 6 -7.68 0.71 11.21
N LYS A 7 -7.96 0.82 9.90
CA LYS A 7 -7.30 0.01 8.87
C LYS A 7 -5.81 0.25 8.80
N ALA A 8 -5.38 1.52 8.92
CA ALA A 8 -3.98 1.90 8.94
C ALA A 8 -3.27 1.35 10.20
N GLY A 9 -3.93 1.40 11.37
CA GLY A 9 -3.41 0.83 12.61
C GLY A 9 -3.21 -0.69 12.52
N LEU A 10 -4.19 -1.41 11.97
CA LEU A 10 -4.09 -2.87 11.74
C LEU A 10 -2.97 -3.21 10.75
N ALA A 11 -2.84 -2.45 9.67
CA ALA A 11 -1.77 -2.65 8.70
C ALA A 11 -0.39 -2.37 9.32
N ALA A 12 -0.28 -1.29 10.09
CA ALA A 12 0.96 -0.91 10.76
C ALA A 12 1.39 -1.95 11.82
N SER A 13 0.45 -2.48 12.60
CA SER A 13 0.75 -3.51 13.58
C SER A 13 1.18 -4.82 12.93
N ALA A 14 0.51 -5.23 11.84
CA ALA A 14 0.92 -6.40 11.07
C ALA A 14 2.34 -6.25 10.51
N ILE A 15 2.66 -5.09 9.93
CA ILE A 15 4.02 -4.79 9.43
C ILE A 15 5.04 -4.81 10.57
N TYR A 16 4.71 -4.22 11.72
CA TYR A 16 5.60 -4.19 12.88
C TYR A 16 5.93 -5.60 13.37
N TYR A 17 4.91 -6.45 13.48
CA TYR A 17 5.06 -7.84 13.91
C TYR A 17 5.90 -8.66 12.92
N VAL A 18 5.65 -8.51 11.61
CA VAL A 18 6.44 -9.17 10.55
C VAL A 18 7.90 -8.71 10.57
N ARG A 19 8.15 -7.42 10.82
CA ARG A 19 9.51 -6.91 11.03
C ARG A 19 10.14 -7.53 12.28
N GLU A 20 9.41 -7.64 13.38
CA GLU A 20 9.94 -8.19 14.64
C GLU A 20 10.38 -9.64 14.50
N GLN A 21 9.60 -10.45 13.76
CA GLN A 21 9.94 -11.82 13.36
C GLN A 21 11.19 -11.93 12.46
N GLY A 22 11.75 -10.81 12.01
CA GLY A 22 13.01 -10.80 11.28
C GLY A 22 12.86 -10.96 9.78
N VAL A 23 11.63 -10.96 9.23
CA VAL A 23 11.40 -11.07 7.79
C VAL A 23 11.99 -9.89 7.02
N TRP A 24 11.98 -8.69 7.62
CA TRP A 24 12.51 -7.44 7.03
C TRP A 24 13.66 -6.84 7.87
N LYS A 25 14.40 -7.66 8.63
CA LYS A 25 15.59 -7.22 9.37
C LYS A 25 16.85 -7.49 8.54
N ASN A 26 17.95 -7.85 9.17
CA ASN A 26 19.19 -8.15 8.48
C ASN A 26 19.07 -9.43 7.65
N SER A 27 19.90 -9.55 6.60
CA SER A 27 19.89 -10.69 5.69
C SER A 27 20.00 -12.02 6.46
N ASP A 28 20.89 -12.11 7.44
CA ASP A 28 21.11 -13.33 8.22
C ASP A 28 19.89 -13.73 9.06
N GLN A 29 19.24 -12.75 9.69
CA GLN A 29 18.02 -12.96 10.49
C GLN A 29 16.84 -13.37 9.60
N THR A 30 16.75 -12.80 8.39
CA THR A 30 15.71 -13.15 7.42
C THR A 30 15.88 -14.58 6.92
N ILE A 31 17.12 -15.01 6.64
CA ILE A 31 17.43 -16.38 6.23
C ILE A 31 17.12 -17.36 7.34
N GLU A 32 17.44 -17.04 8.59
CA GLU A 32 17.15 -17.88 9.76
C GLU A 32 15.64 -18.03 10.00
N THR A 33 14.88 -16.93 9.95
CA THR A 33 13.41 -16.96 10.04
C THR A 33 12.79 -17.73 8.89
N GLY A 34 13.31 -17.57 7.66
CA GLY A 34 12.87 -18.35 6.50
C GLY A 34 13.13 -19.84 6.66
N LYS A 35 14.28 -20.24 7.22
CA LYS A 35 14.58 -21.64 7.54
C LYS A 35 13.62 -22.19 8.60
N ARG A 36 13.37 -21.44 9.68
CA ARG A 36 12.42 -21.80 10.75
C ARG A 36 11.00 -21.99 10.20
N LEU A 37 10.56 -21.05 9.37
CA LEU A 37 9.26 -21.12 8.70
C LEU A 37 9.21 -22.35 7.79
N LYS A 38 10.23 -22.58 6.96
CA LYS A 38 10.31 -23.77 6.10
C LYS A 38 10.23 -25.05 6.93
N SER A 39 10.95 -25.16 8.04
CA SER A 39 10.91 -26.34 8.92
C SER A 39 9.56 -26.53 9.60
N ALA A 40 8.87 -25.45 9.99
CA ALA A 40 7.55 -25.51 10.61
C ALA A 40 6.46 -25.90 9.59
N VAL A 41 6.60 -25.46 8.34
CA VAL A 41 5.63 -25.69 7.27
C VAL A 41 5.91 -27.02 6.54
N SER A 42 7.16 -27.49 6.50
CA SER A 42 7.58 -28.75 5.86
C SER A 42 6.70 -29.97 6.16
N PRO A 43 6.32 -30.27 7.43
CA PRO A 43 5.49 -31.44 7.72
C PRO A 43 4.08 -31.34 7.11
N TYR A 44 3.55 -30.14 6.96
CA TYR A 44 2.21 -29.91 6.41
C TYR A 44 2.19 -29.83 4.89
N ILE A 45 3.34 -29.55 4.25
CA ILE A 45 3.44 -29.51 2.79
C ILE A 45 3.20 -30.90 2.19
N GLU A 46 3.68 -31.97 2.82
CA GLU A 46 3.47 -33.34 2.34
C GLU A 46 1.98 -33.73 2.39
N GLU A 47 1.28 -33.40 3.47
CA GLU A 47 -0.17 -33.64 3.61
C GLU A 47 -1.01 -32.82 2.63
N VAL A 48 -0.63 -31.55 2.40
CA VAL A 48 -1.32 -30.65 1.47
C VAL A 48 -1.04 -31.05 0.01
N LYS A 49 0.18 -31.49 -0.30
CA LYS A 49 0.56 -31.97 -1.64
C LYS A 49 -0.11 -33.30 -1.98
N ALA A 50 -0.42 -34.14 -0.99
CA ALA A 50 -1.20 -35.36 -1.18
C ALA A 50 -2.69 -35.08 -1.46
N GLN A 51 -3.25 -34.00 -0.91
CA GLN A 51 -4.66 -33.62 -1.09
C GLN A 51 -4.91 -32.73 -2.31
N ILE A 52 -3.87 -32.05 -2.81
CA ILE A 52 -3.97 -31.09 -3.89
C ILE A 52 -3.03 -31.54 -5.03
N PRO A 53 -3.55 -32.17 -6.11
CA PRO A 53 -2.76 -32.53 -7.29
C PRO A 53 -2.50 -31.27 -8.15
N ILE A 54 -1.84 -30.27 -7.56
CA ILE A 54 -1.35 -29.10 -8.27
C ILE A 54 0.16 -29.30 -8.44
N GLU A 55 0.60 -29.47 -9.68
CA GLU A 55 2.00 -29.33 -10.02
C GLU A 55 2.42 -27.90 -9.68
N LEU A 56 3.14 -27.75 -8.56
CA LEU A 56 3.66 -26.46 -8.15
C LEU A 56 4.55 -25.93 -9.27
N PRO A 57 4.24 -24.76 -9.87
CA PRO A 57 5.08 -24.19 -10.91
C PRO A 57 6.48 -24.00 -10.32
N VAL A 58 7.50 -24.38 -11.09
CA VAL A 58 8.91 -24.25 -10.69
C VAL A 58 9.13 -22.81 -10.26
N VAL A 59 9.53 -22.61 -9.00
CA VAL A 59 9.80 -21.29 -8.44
C VAL A 59 10.77 -20.61 -9.40
N PRO A 60 10.42 -19.44 -9.98
CA PRO A 60 11.26 -18.81 -10.99
C PRO A 60 12.67 -18.63 -10.41
N GLN A 61 13.67 -18.97 -11.23
CA GLN A 61 15.07 -18.85 -10.84
C GLN A 61 15.33 -17.48 -10.20
N THR A 62 16.09 -17.48 -9.10
CA THR A 62 16.30 -16.31 -8.22
C THR A 62 16.77 -15.06 -8.96
N GLU A 63 17.43 -15.20 -10.11
CA GLU A 63 17.79 -14.11 -11.02
C GLU A 63 16.57 -13.33 -11.53
N ASN A 64 15.52 -14.03 -11.98
CA ASN A 64 14.30 -13.41 -12.49
C ASN A 64 13.54 -12.70 -11.36
N ALA A 65 13.51 -13.28 -10.15
CA ALA A 65 12.86 -12.66 -9.00
C ALA A 65 13.59 -11.37 -8.56
N CYS A 66 14.93 -11.36 -8.59
CA CYS A 66 15.72 -10.17 -8.28
C CYS A 66 15.51 -9.06 -9.32
N GLN A 67 15.48 -9.41 -10.60
CA GLN A 67 15.20 -8.47 -11.68
C GLN A 67 13.79 -7.88 -11.54
N LEU A 68 12.79 -8.72 -11.32
CA LEU A 68 11.41 -8.30 -11.15
C LEU A 68 11.25 -7.34 -9.96
N ALA A 69 11.90 -7.64 -8.83
CA ALA A 69 11.91 -6.77 -7.66
C ALA A 69 12.51 -5.39 -7.98
N LYS A 70 13.61 -5.33 -8.75
CA LYS A 70 14.22 -4.06 -9.19
C LYS A 70 13.29 -3.27 -10.11
N GLU A 71 12.65 -3.94 -11.06
CA GLU A 71 11.72 -3.31 -12.00
C GLU A 71 10.51 -2.71 -11.28
N TYR A 72 9.87 -3.47 -10.38
CA TYR A 72 8.74 -2.98 -9.58
C TYR A 72 9.13 -1.84 -8.64
N TRP A 73 10.30 -1.93 -8.01
CA TRP A 73 10.81 -0.84 -7.18
C TRP A 73 10.97 0.44 -8.00
N ASN A 74 11.63 0.37 -9.14
CA ASN A 74 11.85 1.52 -10.02
C ASN A 74 10.54 2.08 -10.58
N ALA A 75 9.60 1.21 -10.96
CA ALA A 75 8.26 1.60 -11.40
C ALA A 75 7.51 2.34 -10.28
N GLY A 76 7.57 1.84 -9.05
CA GLY A 76 6.96 2.48 -7.88
C GLY A 76 7.55 3.85 -7.57
N VAL A 77 8.89 3.99 -7.62
CA VAL A 77 9.58 5.28 -7.45
C VAL A 77 9.12 6.26 -8.52
N ARG A 78 9.16 5.86 -9.80
CA ARG A 78 8.72 6.73 -10.92
C ARG A 78 7.27 7.16 -10.78
N ALA A 79 6.36 6.23 -10.45
CA ALA A 79 4.95 6.53 -10.27
C ALA A 79 4.71 7.52 -9.12
N THR A 80 5.42 7.36 -8.00
CA THR A 80 5.30 8.25 -6.84
C THR A 80 5.75 9.66 -7.16
N PHE A 81 6.92 9.83 -7.79
CA PHE A 81 7.39 11.15 -8.19
C PHE A 81 6.52 11.79 -9.27
N ALA A 82 6.03 11.01 -10.24
CA ALA A 82 5.07 11.49 -11.22
C ALA A 82 3.77 11.98 -10.57
N PHE A 83 3.30 11.30 -9.51
CA PHE A 83 2.14 11.74 -8.74
C PHE A 83 2.43 13.04 -7.96
N LEU A 84 3.57 13.12 -7.27
CA LEU A 84 3.97 14.33 -6.53
C LEU A 84 4.06 15.56 -7.42
N VAL A 85 4.58 15.41 -8.64
CA VAL A 85 4.62 16.50 -9.63
C VAL A 85 3.22 16.97 -10.01
N LYS A 86 2.26 16.06 -10.17
CA LYS A 86 0.86 16.37 -10.52
C LYS A 86 -0.01 16.74 -9.32
N LEU A 87 0.51 16.63 -8.09
CA LEU A 87 -0.24 16.85 -6.87
C LEU A 87 -0.79 18.28 -6.73
N PRO A 88 -0.06 19.35 -7.10
CA PRO A 88 -0.61 20.71 -7.09
C PRO A 88 -1.80 20.85 -8.03
N ASP A 89 -1.72 20.30 -9.24
CA ASP A 89 -2.80 20.35 -10.23
C ASP A 89 -4.06 19.63 -9.72
N TYR A 90 -3.89 18.41 -9.19
CA TYR A 90 -4.98 17.66 -8.58
C TYR A 90 -5.59 18.41 -7.40
N SER A 91 -4.76 19.01 -6.54
CA SER A 91 -5.23 19.77 -5.37
C SER A 91 -6.05 20.99 -5.79
N CYS A 92 -5.59 21.73 -6.81
CA CYS A 92 -6.34 22.84 -7.39
C CYS A 92 -7.65 22.38 -8.03
N GLU A 93 -7.65 21.28 -8.77
CA GLU A 93 -8.84 20.73 -9.42
C GLU A 93 -9.89 20.28 -8.38
N TYR A 94 -9.49 19.53 -7.36
CA TYR A 94 -10.38 19.09 -6.29
C TYR A 94 -10.91 20.27 -5.47
N THR A 95 -10.08 21.29 -5.21
CA THR A 95 -10.53 22.51 -4.51
C THR A 95 -11.54 23.29 -5.34
N LYS A 96 -11.31 23.46 -6.65
CA LYS A 96 -12.27 24.10 -7.56
C LYS A 96 -13.60 23.34 -7.58
N LYS A 97 -13.57 22.02 -7.80
CA LYS A 97 -14.76 21.16 -7.78
C LYS A 97 -15.52 21.24 -6.45
N GLY A 98 -14.79 21.26 -5.33
CA GLY A 98 -15.38 21.41 -4.00
C GLY A 98 -16.09 22.75 -3.83
N ARG A 99 -15.42 23.85 -4.19
CA ARG A 99 -16.00 25.19 -4.17
C ARG A 99 -17.23 25.28 -5.07
N ASP A 100 -17.14 24.79 -6.31
CA ASP A 100 -18.22 24.90 -7.28
C ASP A 100 -19.48 24.17 -6.78
N LYS A 101 -19.33 22.96 -6.21
CA LYS A 101 -20.43 22.23 -5.54
C LYS A 101 -20.99 22.95 -4.31
N LEU A 102 -20.15 23.62 -3.54
CA LEU A 102 -20.63 24.41 -2.38
C LEU A 102 -21.43 25.64 -2.84
N MET A 103 -21.04 26.25 -3.95
CA MET A 103 -21.71 27.43 -4.53
C MET A 103 -23.01 27.11 -5.25
N GLU A 104 -23.26 25.84 -5.60
CA GLU A 104 -24.57 25.37 -6.09
C GLU A 104 -25.65 25.43 -4.99
N ASN A 105 -25.27 25.37 -3.71
CA ASN A 105 -26.22 25.48 -2.60
C ASN A 105 -26.60 26.95 -2.34
N PRO A 106 -27.90 27.32 -2.44
CA PRO A 106 -28.34 28.70 -2.27
C PRO A 106 -28.06 29.28 -0.88
N GLU A 107 -28.09 28.47 0.19
CA GLU A 107 -27.78 28.94 1.55
C GLU A 107 -26.31 29.34 1.68
N ILE A 108 -25.41 28.48 1.19
CA ILE A 108 -23.97 28.72 1.23
C ILE A 108 -23.60 29.90 0.32
N LYS A 109 -24.21 30.00 -0.86
CA LYS A 109 -24.01 31.12 -1.77
C LYS A 109 -24.41 32.45 -1.13
N ASN A 110 -25.57 32.50 -0.48
CA ASN A 110 -26.03 33.70 0.22
C ASN A 110 -25.13 34.04 1.43
N PHE A 111 -24.69 33.03 2.18
CA PHE A 111 -23.73 33.19 3.27
C PHE A 111 -22.40 33.75 2.78
N VAL A 112 -21.82 33.25 1.69
CA VAL A 112 -20.55 33.77 1.16
C VAL A 112 -20.71 35.20 0.63
N ASN A 113 -21.82 35.50 -0.04
CA ASN A 113 -22.07 36.84 -0.56
C ASN A 113 -22.22 37.89 0.55
N SER A 114 -22.75 37.52 1.74
CA SER A 114 -22.90 38.45 2.86
C SER A 114 -21.57 39.04 3.33
N PHE A 115 -20.48 38.27 3.28
CA PHE A 115 -19.12 38.76 3.57
C PHE A 115 -18.56 39.66 2.47
N SER A 116 -18.94 39.42 1.21
CA SER A 116 -18.49 40.25 0.08
C SER A 116 -19.19 41.62 0.06
N SER A 117 -20.40 41.72 0.59
CA SER A 117 -21.16 42.98 0.69
C SER A 117 -20.86 43.80 1.94
N ALA A 118 -20.07 43.25 2.87
CA ALA A 118 -19.68 43.92 4.12
C ALA A 118 -18.31 44.66 4.02
N ASN A 119 -17.71 44.69 2.83
CA ASN A 119 -16.39 45.26 2.56
C ASN A 119 -16.45 46.28 1.41
#